data_AF-A0A9Q1G5R2-F1
#
_entry.id   AF-A0A9Q1G5R2-F1
#
_cell.length_a   1.000
_cell.length_b   1.000
_cell.length_c   1.000
_cell.angle_alpha   90.00
_cell.angle_beta   90.00
_cell.angle_gamma   90.00
#
_symmetry.space_group_name_H-M   'P 1'
#
loop_
_entity.id
_entity.type
_entity.pdbx_description
1 polymer ?
#
loop_
_entity_poly.entity_id
_entity_poly.type
_entity_poly.pdbx_seq_one_letter_code
_entity_poly.pdbx_strand_id
1 'polypeptide(L)'
;MFMLMLEEWGIEAERVLLVLRDSGANMQRLAVIQEEVGVPKYAIIQAVPTRWNSELHTLQRMLEQERALTVYATDYGHFTVPGAEEWDIVSNLVDTLTPMEQISLEMSSADASASCILPSVAILKRVLESQGPTSRGIQTLREIMLESMDRRFSKMEGTKEVVLACILDPRYKDRPLLQETVNKAKTWLKEESEKVAQATTTAPATTGSTTAPVTTTEEGDPKRPRVEEAQSSNLVDSLYDTMLQSESHPEVPEDMDEELNRYLREPVINRRNGNPLEWWSQNSGRFKKLSLQARGENAEKLCFLQYNLLLLNWQY
;
A
#
# COMPACT_ATOMS: atom_id res chain seq x y z
N MET A 1 18.21 8.14 17.37
CA MET A 1 18.06 9.50 16.79
C MET A 1 17.40 10.41 17.81
N PHE A 2 16.37 9.93 18.49
CA PHE A 2 15.76 10.60 19.64
C PHE A 2 16.74 10.85 20.80
N MET A 3 17.63 9.90 21.15
CA MET A 3 18.64 10.13 22.20
C MET A 3 19.60 11.30 21.86
N LEU A 4 19.91 11.47 20.57
CA LEU A 4 20.71 12.59 20.06
C LEU A 4 19.90 13.89 20.03
N MET A 5 18.59 13.82 19.75
CA MET A 5 17.69 14.98 19.82
C MET A 5 17.44 15.44 21.25
N LEU A 6 17.31 14.51 22.20
CA LEU A 6 17.24 14.81 23.63
C LEU A 6 18.53 15.52 24.08
N GLU A 7 19.69 15.02 23.66
CA GLU A 7 20.98 15.64 23.91
C GLU A 7 21.10 17.05 23.28
N GLU A 8 20.63 17.23 22.03
CA GLU A 8 20.54 18.55 21.37
C GLU A 8 19.54 19.51 22.05
N TRP A 9 18.48 18.97 22.67
CA TRP A 9 17.47 19.75 23.40
C TRP A 9 17.82 19.96 24.87
N GLY A 10 19.02 19.56 25.31
CA GLY A 10 19.48 19.71 26.69
C GLY A 10 18.77 18.80 27.68
N ILE A 11 18.06 17.78 27.20
CA ILE A 11 17.40 16.76 27.98
C ILE A 11 18.40 15.59 28.09
N GLU A 12 19.05 15.45 29.25
CA GLU A 12 19.98 14.33 29.45
C GLU A 12 19.27 13.00 29.19
N ALA A 13 19.84 12.17 28.32
CA ALA A 13 19.30 10.85 27.95
C ALA A 13 19.09 9.92 29.16
N GLU A 14 19.78 10.19 30.28
CA GLU A 14 19.63 9.51 31.56
C GLU A 14 18.35 9.90 32.34
N ARG A 15 17.70 11.02 32.01
CA ARG A 15 16.47 11.49 32.69
C ARG A 15 15.27 10.58 32.46
N VAL A 16 15.25 9.84 31.35
CA VAL A 16 14.18 8.89 30.99
C VAL A 16 14.48 7.46 31.47
N LEU A 17 15.71 7.18 31.91
CA LEU A 17 16.24 5.82 32.02
C LEU A 17 16.29 5.22 33.43
N LEU A 18 15.57 5.78 34.40
CA LEU A 18 15.65 5.38 35.82
C LEU A 18 14.37 4.78 36.45
N VAL A 19 13.33 4.49 35.66
CA VAL A 19 12.29 3.51 36.11
C VAL A 19 12.60 2.10 35.61
N LEU A 20 13.53 1.97 34.66
CA LEU A 20 13.68 0.79 33.82
C LEU A 20 14.99 0.02 34.00
N ARG A 21 15.84 0.46 34.92
CA ARG A 21 16.89 -0.41 35.45
C ARG A 21 16.51 -0.76 36.88
N ASP A 22 16.20 -2.04 37.06
CA ASP A 22 16.55 -2.81 38.25
C ASP A 22 15.44 -3.09 39.30
N SER A 23 15.41 -4.36 39.70
CA SER A 23 14.58 -5.05 40.71
C SER A 23 13.06 -5.14 40.51
N GLY A 24 12.49 -6.33 40.79
CA GLY A 24 11.03 -6.56 40.81
C GLY A 24 10.26 -5.65 41.77
N ALA A 25 10.93 -5.04 42.75
CA ALA A 25 10.34 -4.12 43.71
C ALA A 25 9.92 -2.79 43.07
N ASN A 26 10.69 -2.24 42.14
CA ASN A 26 10.36 -0.98 41.47
C ASN A 26 9.16 -1.13 40.53
N MET A 27 9.06 -2.27 39.85
CA MET A 27 7.87 -2.60 39.03
C MET A 27 6.60 -2.72 39.88
N GLN A 28 6.69 -3.33 41.07
CA GLN A 28 5.55 -3.42 42.00
C GLN A 28 5.12 -2.04 42.51
N ARG A 29 6.07 -1.19 42.90
CA ARG A 29 5.78 0.19 43.33
C ARG A 29 5.10 1.00 42.23
N LEU A 30 5.61 0.92 40.99
CA LEU A 30 4.98 1.57 39.85
C LEU A 30 3.56 1.05 39.62
N ALA A 31 3.34 -0.27 39.70
CA ALA A 31 2.02 -0.86 39.49
C ALA A 31 0.98 -0.40 40.53
N VAL A 32 1.40 -0.16 41.78
CA VAL A 32 0.54 0.43 42.82
C VAL A 32 0.18 1.87 42.45
N ILE A 33 1.17 2.70 42.11
CA ILE A 33 0.92 4.09 41.71
C ILE A 33 0.03 4.16 40.47
N GLN A 34 0.26 3.30 39.47
CA GLN A 34 -0.56 3.21 38.26
C GLN A 34 -2.04 2.97 38.58
N GLU A 35 -2.32 2.09 39.54
CA GLU A 35 -3.67 1.84 40.04
C GLU A 35 -4.27 3.07 40.72
N GLU A 36 -3.51 3.73 41.59
CA GLU A 36 -3.95 4.90 42.35
C GLU A 36 -4.28 6.09 41.44
N VAL A 37 -3.47 6.32 40.39
CA VAL A 37 -3.70 7.43 39.44
C VAL A 37 -4.63 7.05 38.28
N GLY A 38 -5.02 5.77 38.17
CA GLY A 38 -5.98 5.28 37.18
C GLY A 38 -5.43 5.14 35.77
N VAL A 39 -4.13 4.83 35.60
CA VAL A 39 -3.52 4.52 34.29
C VAL A 39 -3.32 3.01 34.14
N PRO A 40 -3.23 2.48 32.90
CA PRO A 40 -2.97 1.06 32.69
C PRO A 40 -1.68 0.58 33.38
N LYS A 41 -1.72 -0.63 33.98
CA LYS A 41 -0.58 -1.25 34.66
C LYS A 41 0.42 -1.83 33.66
N TYR A 42 1.22 -0.96 33.07
CA TYR A 42 2.16 -1.35 32.05
C TYR A 42 3.60 -1.12 32.48
N ALA A 43 4.48 -2.07 32.13
CA ALA A 43 5.91 -1.83 32.17
C ALA A 43 6.28 -0.72 31.18
N ILE A 44 7.22 0.15 31.57
CA ILE A 44 7.77 1.12 30.61
C ILE A 44 8.61 0.36 29.58
N ILE A 45 8.57 0.77 28.32
CA ILE A 45 9.29 0.12 27.23
C ILE A 45 10.65 0.82 27.11
N GLN A 46 11.73 0.05 26.94
CA GLN A 46 13.03 0.62 26.59
C GLN A 46 13.19 0.72 25.09
N ALA A 47 13.70 1.86 24.63
CA ALA A 47 14.13 2.03 23.26
C ALA A 47 15.29 1.06 22.97
N VAL A 48 15.17 0.31 21.89
CA VAL A 48 16.19 -0.59 21.37
C VAL A 48 16.88 0.14 20.23
N PRO A 49 18.19 0.45 20.33
CA PRO A 49 18.89 1.29 19.35
C PRO A 49 18.80 0.83 17.89
N THR A 50 18.55 -0.46 17.66
CA THR A 50 18.50 -1.06 16.33
C THR A 50 17.15 -0.92 15.60
N ARG A 51 16.12 -0.35 16.24
CA ARG A 51 14.78 -0.21 15.65
C ARG A 51 14.19 1.16 15.99
N TRP A 52 14.02 2.03 14.99
CA TRP A 52 13.53 3.39 15.21
C TRP A 52 12.12 3.43 15.86
N ASN A 53 11.23 2.48 15.54
CA ASN A 53 9.90 2.36 16.18
C ASN A 53 9.97 2.21 17.71
N SER A 54 11.04 1.63 18.23
CA SER A 54 11.19 1.44 19.68
C SER A 54 11.36 2.76 20.44
N GLU A 55 11.94 3.78 19.80
CA GLU A 55 12.01 5.14 20.35
C GLU A 55 10.60 5.74 20.46
N LEU A 56 9.79 5.62 19.40
CA LEU A 56 8.39 6.08 19.40
C LEU A 56 7.52 5.35 20.43
N HIS A 57 7.60 4.02 20.51
CA HIS A 57 6.85 3.24 21.50
C HIS A 57 7.21 3.61 22.94
N THR A 58 8.48 3.93 23.18
CA THR A 58 8.93 4.42 24.49
C THR A 58 8.25 5.74 24.81
N LEU A 59 8.24 6.69 23.87
CA LEU A 59 7.59 8.00 24.06
C LEU A 59 6.08 7.89 24.27
N GLN A 60 5.40 7.06 23.48
CA GLN A 60 3.98 6.77 23.64
C GLN A 60 3.68 6.21 25.03
N ARG A 61 4.48 5.23 25.49
CA ARG A 61 4.34 4.63 26.81
C ARG A 61 4.64 5.64 27.92
N MET A 62 5.63 6.51 27.75
CA MET A 62 5.92 7.55 28.72
C MET A 62 4.77 8.54 28.87
N LEU A 63 4.20 9.03 27.76
CA LEU A 63 3.04 9.93 27.79
C LEU A 63 1.83 9.30 28.47
N GLU A 64 1.51 8.05 28.13
CA GLU A 64 0.41 7.32 28.77
C GLU A 64 0.61 7.19 30.28
N GLN A 65 1.87 7.15 30.73
CA GLN A 65 2.27 6.93 32.11
C GLN A 65 2.71 8.22 32.82
N GLU A 66 2.57 9.39 32.20
CA GLU A 66 3.05 10.69 32.69
C GLU A 66 2.69 10.93 34.17
N ARG A 67 1.42 10.73 34.51
CA ARG A 67 0.90 10.92 35.88
C ARG A 67 1.55 9.96 36.87
N ALA A 68 1.67 8.68 36.50
CA ALA A 68 2.26 7.66 37.36
C ALA A 68 3.76 7.91 37.56
N LEU A 69 4.47 8.29 36.50
CA LEU A 69 5.90 8.62 36.54
C LEU A 69 6.16 9.85 37.41
N THR A 70 5.32 10.88 37.32
CA THR A 70 5.42 12.11 38.12
C THR A 70 5.24 11.84 39.62
N VAL A 71 4.23 11.04 39.99
CA VAL A 71 4.01 10.63 41.38
C VAL A 71 5.18 9.78 41.86
N TYR A 72 5.61 8.79 41.07
CA TYR A 72 6.74 7.94 41.43
C TYR A 72 8.02 8.76 41.68
N ALA A 73 8.33 9.72 40.80
CA ALA A 73 9.50 10.57 40.94
C ALA A 73 9.44 11.42 42.23
N THR A 74 8.24 11.90 42.59
CA THR A 74 8.00 12.66 43.82
C THR A 74 8.19 11.80 45.07
N ASP A 75 7.65 10.58 45.08
CA ASP A 75 7.64 9.71 46.26
C ASP A 75 8.99 9.03 46.53
N TYR A 76 9.72 8.67 45.47
CA TYR A 76 10.94 7.87 45.57
C TYR A 76 12.22 8.64 45.24
N GLY A 77 12.16 9.85 44.67
CA GLY A 77 13.28 10.80 44.65
C GLY A 77 14.58 10.34 43.96
N HIS A 78 14.49 9.49 42.93
CA HIS A 78 15.66 8.88 42.29
C HIS A 78 15.80 9.16 40.78
N PHE A 79 14.84 9.87 40.17
CA PHE A 79 14.95 10.34 38.79
C PHE A 79 14.11 11.58 38.53
N THR A 80 14.51 12.30 37.49
CA THR A 80 13.85 13.52 37.04
C THR A 80 12.88 13.17 35.91
N VAL A 81 11.61 13.52 36.07
CA VAL A 81 10.64 13.46 34.96
C VAL A 81 10.72 14.72 34.11
N PRO A 82 10.31 14.65 32.83
CA PRO A 82 10.12 15.85 32.02
C PRO A 82 9.22 16.88 32.73
N GLY A 83 9.53 18.17 32.57
CA GLY A 83 8.66 19.28 32.94
C GLY A 83 7.51 19.45 31.94
N ALA A 84 6.58 20.38 32.23
CA ALA A 84 5.40 20.59 31.38
C ALA A 84 5.75 20.90 29.92
N GLU A 85 6.72 21.78 29.67
CA GLU A 85 7.16 22.11 28.31
C GLU A 85 7.82 20.92 27.61
N GLU A 86 8.56 20.09 28.34
CA GLU A 86 9.20 18.89 27.80
C GLU A 86 8.16 17.80 27.47
N TRP A 87 7.11 17.64 28.29
CA TRP A 87 5.99 16.75 27.99
C TRP A 87 5.21 17.20 26.75
N ASP A 88 4.98 18.50 26.58
CA ASP A 88 4.39 19.04 25.35
C ASP A 88 5.24 18.71 24.13
N ILE A 89 6.57 18.83 24.24
CA ILE A 89 7.50 18.43 23.17
C ILE A 89 7.39 16.93 22.87
N VAL A 90 7.35 16.08 23.90
CA VAL A 90 7.20 14.62 23.74
C VAL A 90 5.86 14.29 23.07
N SER A 91 4.76 14.94 23.46
CA SER A 91 3.45 14.76 22.83
C SER A 91 3.50 15.11 21.34
N ASN A 92 4.07 16.27 21.01
CA ASN A 92 4.18 16.73 19.63
C ASN A 92 5.09 15.85 18.78
N LEU A 93 6.14 15.26 19.37
CA LEU A 93 6.98 14.25 18.73
C LEU A 93 6.18 12.99 18.41
N VAL A 94 5.43 12.46 19.39
CA VAL A 94 4.59 11.27 19.19
C VAL A 94 3.57 11.51 18.09
N ASP A 95 2.89 12.65 18.09
CA ASP A 95 1.92 13.01 17.05
C ASP A 95 2.56 13.11 15.66
N THR A 96 3.79 13.64 15.57
CA THR A 96 4.52 13.77 14.31
C THR A 96 5.01 12.42 13.78
N LEU A 97 5.46 11.52 14.66
CA LEU A 97 6.07 10.25 14.29
C LEU A 97 5.06 9.12 14.11
N THR A 98 3.90 9.17 14.78
CA THR A 98 2.87 8.12 14.72
C THR A 98 2.41 7.80 13.29
N PRO A 99 2.11 8.79 12.42
CA PRO A 99 1.75 8.51 11.02
C PRO A 99 2.87 7.83 10.23
N MET A 100 4.14 8.15 10.53
CA MET A 100 5.30 7.53 9.89
C MET A 100 5.37 6.04 10.23
N GLU A 101 5.12 5.70 11.49
CA GLU A 101 5.12 4.32 11.95
C GLU A 101 3.97 3.54 11.36
N GLN A 102 2.76 4.12 11.37
CA GLN A 102 1.58 3.46 10.81
C GLN A 102 1.84 3.04 9.35
N ILE A 103 2.33 3.95 8.52
CA ILE A 103 2.63 3.65 7.12
C ILE A 103 3.81 2.67 6.99
N SER A 104 4.84 2.81 7.81
CA SER A 104 6.00 1.89 7.79
C SER A 104 5.58 0.45 8.14
N LEU A 105 4.69 0.26 9.11
CA LEU A 105 4.14 -1.05 9.45
C LEU A 105 3.26 -1.61 8.34
N GLU A 106 2.39 -0.80 7.75
CA GLU A 106 1.57 -1.20 6.61
C GLU A 106 2.44 -1.65 5.42
N MET A 107 3.54 -0.93 5.14
CA MET A 107 4.50 -1.27 4.08
C MET A 107 5.41 -2.45 4.41
N SER A 108 5.52 -2.84 5.68
CA SER A 108 6.28 -4.00 6.12
C SER A 108 5.47 -5.30 6.10
N SER A 109 4.17 -5.23 5.79
CA SER A 109 3.30 -6.40 5.70
C SER A 109 3.64 -7.27 4.49
N ALA A 110 3.38 -8.58 4.59
CA ALA A 110 3.59 -9.51 3.47
C ALA A 110 2.70 -9.19 2.26
N ASP A 111 1.56 -8.54 2.50
CA ASP A 111 0.59 -8.14 1.49
C ASP A 111 0.85 -6.74 0.92
N ALA A 112 1.95 -6.09 1.31
CA ALA A 112 2.31 -4.77 0.80
C ALA A 112 2.69 -4.83 -0.69
N SER A 113 2.08 -3.94 -1.47
CA SER A 113 2.28 -3.85 -2.93
C SER A 113 3.06 -2.58 -3.30
N ALA A 114 3.83 -2.61 -4.39
CA ALA A 114 4.56 -1.44 -4.89
C ALA A 114 3.62 -0.27 -5.22
N SER A 115 2.36 -0.59 -5.54
CA SER A 115 1.31 0.40 -5.76
C SER A 115 1.04 1.30 -4.56
N CYS A 116 1.38 0.88 -3.34
CA CYS A 116 1.21 1.67 -2.13
C CYS A 116 2.35 2.67 -1.89
N ILE A 117 3.49 2.57 -2.59
CA ILE A 117 4.67 3.40 -2.30
C ILE A 117 4.41 4.89 -2.57
N LEU A 118 4.00 5.25 -3.79
CA LEU A 118 3.76 6.65 -4.16
C LEU A 118 2.64 7.30 -3.33
N PRO A 119 1.46 6.65 -3.12
CA PRO A 119 0.46 7.16 -2.20
C PRO A 119 0.99 7.37 -0.79
N SER A 120 1.78 6.42 -0.27
CA SER A 120 2.34 6.51 1.08
C SER A 120 3.27 7.70 1.22
N VAL A 121 4.20 7.88 0.28
CA VAL A 121 5.11 9.03 0.26
C VAL A 121 4.35 10.34 0.18
N ALA A 122 3.35 10.44 -0.71
CA ALA A 122 2.54 11.64 -0.87
C ALA A 122 1.78 11.99 0.42
N ILE A 123 1.22 11.00 1.11
CA ILE A 123 0.51 11.21 2.38
C ILE A 123 1.48 11.61 3.50
N LEU A 124 2.65 10.96 3.62
CA LEU A 124 3.64 11.34 4.63
C LEU A 124 4.14 12.77 4.44
N LYS A 125 4.42 13.19 3.20
CA LYS A 125 4.77 14.58 2.90
C LYS A 125 3.66 15.53 3.31
N ARG A 126 2.41 15.23 2.94
CA ARG A 126 1.25 16.05 3.33
C ARG A 126 1.06 16.13 4.85
N VAL A 127 1.34 15.06 5.57
CA VAL A 127 1.32 15.03 7.05
C VAL A 127 2.40 15.92 7.64
N LEU A 128 3.57 16.05 7.00
CA LEU A 128 4.66 16.93 7.44
C LEU A 128 4.42 18.40 7.06
N GLU A 129 3.75 18.65 5.95
CA GLU A 129 3.40 19.99 5.46
C GLU A 129 2.15 20.59 6.13
N SER A 130 1.23 19.76 6.63
CA SER A 130 0.02 20.25 7.30
C SER A 130 0.36 21.09 8.53
N GLN A 131 -0.54 21.99 8.94
CA GLN A 131 -0.44 22.75 10.19
C GLN A 131 -0.32 21.77 11.36
N GLY A 132 0.92 21.55 11.82
CA GLY A 132 1.27 20.70 12.95
C GLY A 132 1.52 21.54 14.20
N PRO A 133 2.01 20.91 15.27
CA PRO A 133 2.37 21.62 16.49
C PRO A 133 3.35 22.77 16.22
N THR A 134 3.11 23.91 16.88
CA THR A 134 3.76 25.19 16.55
C THR A 134 5.07 25.44 17.29
N SER A 135 5.55 24.48 18.09
CA SER A 135 6.84 24.64 18.76
C SER A 135 7.96 24.63 17.73
N ARG A 136 8.90 25.57 17.87
CA ARG A 136 9.98 25.80 16.89
C ARG A 136 10.79 24.52 16.61
N GLY A 137 11.11 23.74 17.63
CA GLY A 137 11.87 22.49 17.48
C GLY A 137 11.13 21.44 16.65
N ILE A 138 9.80 21.34 16.80
CA ILE A 138 8.96 20.40 16.03
C ILE A 138 8.81 20.86 14.59
N GLN A 139 8.72 22.16 14.33
CA GLN A 139 8.73 22.70 12.96
C GLN A 139 10.03 22.34 12.24
N THR A 140 11.19 22.59 12.87
CA THR A 140 12.50 22.23 12.30
C THR A 140 12.61 20.71 12.07
N LEU A 141 12.14 19.88 13.00
CA LEU A 141 12.11 18.42 12.78
C LEU A 141 11.27 18.05 11.55
N ARG A 142 10.08 18.62 11.41
CA ARG A 142 9.17 18.34 10.28
C ARG A 142 9.79 18.75 8.95
N GLU A 143 10.46 19.90 8.91
CA GLU A 143 11.22 20.38 7.74
C GLU A 143 12.34 19.40 7.36
N ILE A 144 13.16 18.97 8.32
CA ILE A 144 14.24 17.99 8.11
C ILE A 144 13.68 16.64 7.63
N MET A 145 12.57 16.19 8.22
CA MET A 145 11.91 14.96 7.80
C MET A 145 11.38 15.07 6.37
N LEU A 146 10.80 16.22 6.00
CA LEU A 146 10.28 16.47 4.66
C LEU A 146 11.41 16.48 3.63
N GLU A 147 12.51 17.19 3.90
CA GLU A 147 13.70 17.20 3.06
C GLU A 147 14.28 15.78 2.88
N SER A 148 14.33 15.01 3.97
CA SER A 148 14.77 13.61 3.93
C SER A 148 13.85 12.75 3.07
N MET A 149 12.52 12.98 3.14
CA MET A 149 11.53 12.29 2.31
C MET A 149 11.71 12.64 0.83
N ASP A 150 11.90 13.92 0.50
CA ASP A 150 12.19 14.36 -0.86
C ASP A 150 13.47 13.74 -1.39
N ARG A 151 14.55 13.79 -0.62
CA ARG A 151 15.84 13.23 -1.01
C ARG A 151 15.75 11.72 -1.27
N ARG A 152 15.19 10.96 -0.33
CA ARG A 152 15.14 9.48 -0.38
C ARG A 152 14.20 8.97 -1.47
N PHE A 153 13.09 9.66 -1.75
CA PHE A 153 12.07 9.19 -2.68
C PHE A 153 12.03 9.99 -4.00
N SER A 154 12.99 10.89 -4.23
CA SER A 154 13.12 11.73 -5.43
C SER A 154 13.04 10.97 -6.76
N LYS A 155 13.53 9.72 -6.81
CA LYS A 155 13.59 8.91 -8.03
C LYS A 155 12.36 8.03 -8.26
N MET A 156 11.44 7.94 -7.28
CA MET A 156 10.33 6.99 -7.35
C MET A 156 9.35 7.33 -8.46
N GLU A 157 9.08 8.62 -8.71
CA GLU A 157 8.23 9.06 -9.82
C GLU A 157 8.86 8.82 -11.21
N GLY A 158 10.16 8.53 -11.26
CA GLY A 158 10.86 8.11 -12.48
C GLY A 158 10.94 6.59 -12.66
N THR A 159 10.48 5.80 -11.68
CA THR A 159 10.59 4.34 -11.71
C THR A 159 9.35 3.73 -12.36
N LYS A 160 9.50 3.20 -13.57
CA LYS A 160 8.39 2.68 -14.40
C LYS A 160 7.50 1.71 -13.62
N GLU A 161 8.08 0.72 -12.96
CA GLU A 161 7.35 -0.34 -12.25
C GLU A 161 6.48 0.22 -11.14
N VAL A 162 7.01 1.18 -10.37
CA VAL A 162 6.31 1.77 -9.23
C VAL A 162 5.18 2.69 -9.68
N VAL A 163 5.42 3.48 -10.73
CA VAL A 163 4.39 4.35 -11.32
C VAL A 163 3.28 3.51 -11.95
N LEU A 164 3.62 2.48 -12.73
CA LEU A 164 2.62 1.60 -13.34
C LEU A 164 1.83 0.81 -12.29
N ALA A 165 2.49 0.32 -11.24
CA ALA A 165 1.80 -0.35 -10.13
C ALA A 165 0.80 0.60 -9.45
N CYS A 166 1.20 1.85 -9.21
CA CYS A 166 0.33 2.85 -8.58
C CYS A 166 -0.87 3.21 -9.46
N ILE A 167 -0.63 3.56 -10.73
CA ILE A 167 -1.69 4.03 -11.62
C ILE A 167 -2.69 2.91 -11.94
N LEU A 168 -2.23 1.66 -12.06
CA LEU A 168 -3.09 0.50 -12.30
C LEU A 168 -3.77 -0.01 -11.02
N ASP A 169 -3.49 0.57 -9.85
CA ASP A 169 -4.20 0.21 -8.62
C ASP A 169 -5.51 1.02 -8.51
N PRO A 170 -6.69 0.38 -8.56
CA PRO A 170 -7.98 1.05 -8.52
C PRO A 170 -8.25 1.77 -7.20
N ARG A 171 -7.43 1.57 -6.15
CA ARG A 171 -7.49 2.32 -4.90
C ARG A 171 -6.89 3.72 -5.03
N TYR A 172 -5.91 3.90 -5.92
CA TYR A 172 -5.06 5.11 -5.96
C TYR A 172 -5.12 5.82 -7.31
N LYS A 173 -4.95 5.09 -8.40
CA LYS A 173 -4.96 5.63 -9.78
C LYS A 173 -3.92 6.73 -9.95
N ASP A 174 -4.30 7.81 -10.63
CA ASP A 174 -3.49 9.01 -10.88
C ASP A 174 -3.49 10.02 -9.73
N ARG A 175 -4.30 9.82 -8.68
CA ARG A 175 -4.45 10.78 -7.56
C ARG A 175 -3.15 11.20 -6.87
N PRO A 176 -2.17 10.32 -6.60
CA PRO A 176 -0.92 10.72 -5.96
C PRO A 176 0.14 11.20 -6.98
N LEU A 177 -0.17 11.22 -8.28
CA LEU A 177 0.80 11.44 -9.34
C LEU A 177 0.69 12.86 -9.92
N LEU A 178 1.84 13.43 -10.28
CA LEU A 178 1.89 14.63 -11.11
C LEU A 178 1.49 14.32 -12.54
N GLN A 179 0.95 15.31 -13.26
CA GLN A 179 0.51 15.14 -14.65
C GLN A 179 1.64 14.67 -15.57
N GLU A 180 2.88 15.13 -15.33
CA GLU A 180 4.06 14.67 -16.08
C GLU A 180 4.29 13.16 -15.91
N THR A 181 4.15 12.67 -14.68
CA THR A 181 4.32 11.26 -14.33
C THR A 181 3.19 10.41 -14.93
N VAL A 182 1.96 10.91 -14.97
CA VAL A 182 0.84 10.27 -15.68
C VAL A 182 1.09 10.17 -17.19
N ASN A 183 1.68 11.21 -17.79
CA ASN A 183 2.03 11.18 -19.22
C ASN A 183 3.13 10.17 -19.51
N LYS A 184 4.14 10.03 -18.64
CA LYS A 184 5.15 8.97 -18.74
C LYS A 184 4.52 7.58 -18.64
N ALA A 185 3.57 7.40 -17.71
CA ALA A 185 2.84 6.14 -17.54
C ALA A 185 2.07 5.72 -18.80
N LYS A 186 1.43 6.67 -19.49
CA LYS A 186 0.77 6.43 -20.79
C LYS A 186 1.73 5.86 -21.83
N THR A 187 2.88 6.51 -22.02
CA THR A 187 3.91 6.04 -22.95
C THR A 187 4.39 4.63 -22.57
N TRP A 188 4.69 4.40 -21.30
CA TRP A 188 5.19 3.11 -20.83
C TRP A 188 4.18 1.96 -20.98
N LEU A 189 2.89 2.22 -20.77
CA LEU A 189 1.85 1.22 -20.98
C LEU A 189 1.79 0.84 -22.47
N LYS A 190 1.87 1.81 -23.39
CA LYS A 190 1.82 1.55 -24.84
C LYS A 190 2.96 0.63 -25.26
N GLU A 191 4.19 0.98 -24.86
CA GLU A 191 5.38 0.16 -25.09
C GLU A 191 5.21 -1.27 -24.53
N GLU A 192 4.59 -1.43 -23.37
CA GLU A 192 4.39 -2.75 -22.76
C GLU A 192 3.35 -3.59 -23.52
N SER A 193 2.28 -2.97 -24.03
CA SER A 193 1.33 -3.70 -24.88
C SER A 193 1.93 -4.15 -26.21
N GLU A 194 2.81 -3.34 -26.81
CA GLU A 194 3.48 -3.71 -28.06
C GLU A 194 4.41 -4.91 -27.86
N LYS A 195 5.13 -4.95 -26.73
CA LYS A 195 5.97 -6.10 -26.36
C LYS A 195 5.14 -7.38 -26.18
N VAL A 196 3.99 -7.30 -25.51
CA VAL A 196 3.10 -8.46 -25.31
C VAL A 196 2.52 -8.95 -26.65
N ALA A 197 2.17 -8.04 -27.57
CA ALA A 197 1.71 -8.40 -28.91
C ALA A 197 2.80 -9.10 -29.73
N GLN A 198 4.05 -8.62 -29.66
CA GLN A 198 5.19 -9.24 -30.35
C GLN A 198 5.54 -10.62 -29.76
N ALA A 199 5.53 -10.78 -28.43
CA ALA A 199 5.81 -12.06 -27.78
C ALA A 199 4.77 -13.13 -28.14
N THR A 200 3.49 -12.75 -28.24
CA THR A 200 2.40 -13.67 -28.61
C THR A 200 2.47 -14.10 -30.07
N THR A 201 3.03 -13.27 -30.95
CA THR A 201 3.17 -13.57 -32.39
C THR A 201 4.37 -14.47 -32.71
N THR A 202 5.34 -14.57 -31.79
CA THR A 202 6.61 -15.29 -32.02
C THR A 202 6.67 -16.67 -31.33
N ALA A 203 5.58 -17.15 -30.73
CA ALA A 203 5.51 -18.50 -30.17
C ALA A 203 5.49 -19.55 -31.30
N PRO A 204 6.43 -20.52 -31.35
CA PRO A 204 6.37 -21.57 -32.36
C PRO A 204 5.13 -22.45 -32.08
N ALA A 205 4.28 -22.59 -33.09
CA ALA A 205 3.29 -23.66 -33.14
C ALA A 205 4.03 -25.00 -33.07
N THR A 206 4.18 -25.54 -31.86
CA THR A 206 4.63 -26.92 -31.68
C THR A 206 3.40 -27.79 -31.88
N THR A 207 3.28 -28.27 -33.10
CA THR A 207 2.31 -29.23 -33.60
C THR A 207 2.44 -30.54 -32.80
N GLY A 208 1.59 -30.72 -31.79
CA GLY A 208 1.32 -32.01 -31.18
C GLY A 208 0.27 -32.78 -32.00
N SER A 209 0.61 -33.15 -33.23
CA SER A 209 -0.19 -34.08 -34.03
C SER A 209 -0.06 -35.48 -33.43
N THR A 210 -1.06 -35.93 -32.70
CA THR A 210 -1.20 -37.36 -32.38
C THR A 210 -2.03 -38.00 -33.48
N THR A 211 -1.33 -38.59 -34.44
CA THR A 211 -1.88 -39.57 -35.37
C THR A 211 -1.99 -40.91 -34.64
N ALA A 212 -3.17 -41.52 -34.67
CA ALA A 212 -3.35 -42.94 -34.39
C ALA A 212 -4.31 -43.54 -35.44
N PRO A 213 -4.11 -44.81 -35.82
CA PRO A 213 -4.33 -45.25 -37.20
C PRO A 213 -5.73 -45.81 -37.46
N VAL A 214 -6.05 -45.81 -38.76
CA VAL A 214 -7.17 -46.43 -39.44
C VAL A 214 -7.30 -47.91 -39.08
N THR A 215 -8.52 -48.37 -38.81
CA THR A 215 -8.95 -49.75 -39.10
C THR A 215 -10.35 -49.70 -39.70
N THR A 216 -10.46 -50.13 -40.95
CA THR A 216 -11.68 -50.30 -41.75
C THR A 216 -12.27 -51.68 -41.55
N THR A 217 -13.60 -51.77 -41.47
CA THR A 217 -14.53 -52.84 -41.94
C THR A 217 -15.92 -52.47 -41.38
N GLU A 218 -16.87 -51.96 -42.17
CA GLU A 218 -17.75 -52.54 -43.20
C GLU A 218 -19.19 -52.76 -42.69
N GLU A 219 -20.14 -52.30 -43.53
CA GLU A 219 -21.57 -52.65 -43.69
C GLU A 219 -22.69 -52.13 -42.74
N GLY A 220 -23.71 -51.49 -43.35
CA GLY A 220 -25.09 -51.41 -42.81
C GLY A 220 -25.92 -50.16 -43.15
N ASP A 221 -26.56 -50.15 -44.34
CA ASP A 221 -27.73 -49.40 -44.88
C ASP A 221 -28.45 -48.21 -44.14
N PRO A 222 -29.13 -47.30 -44.89
CA PRO A 222 -29.58 -45.98 -44.44
C PRO A 222 -31.02 -45.95 -43.88
N LYS A 223 -31.29 -45.08 -42.89
CA LYS A 223 -32.67 -44.68 -42.54
C LYS A 223 -32.78 -43.22 -42.09
N ARG A 224 -33.57 -42.51 -42.89
CA ARG A 224 -34.19 -41.16 -42.84
C ARG A 224 -34.25 -40.39 -41.50
N PRO A 225 -34.29 -39.04 -41.58
CA PRO A 225 -34.36 -38.15 -40.42
C PRO A 225 -35.75 -38.12 -39.80
N ARG A 226 -35.82 -38.10 -38.46
CA ARG A 226 -37.03 -37.81 -37.69
C ARG A 226 -37.14 -36.30 -37.52
N VAL A 227 -38.08 -35.71 -38.24
CA VAL A 227 -38.59 -34.36 -38.02
C VAL A 227 -39.39 -34.38 -36.72
N GLU A 228 -39.01 -33.54 -35.75
CA GLU A 228 -39.91 -33.09 -34.70
C GLU A 228 -40.12 -31.58 -34.91
N GLU A 229 -41.33 -31.26 -35.36
CA GLU A 229 -41.82 -29.91 -35.58
C GLU A 229 -42.19 -29.24 -34.25
N ALA A 230 -41.83 -27.96 -34.19
CA ALA A 230 -42.58 -26.85 -33.61
C ALA A 230 -42.74 -26.79 -32.08
N GLN A 231 -41.87 -25.99 -31.46
CA GLN A 231 -42.36 -24.92 -30.59
C GLN A 231 -42.19 -23.61 -31.36
N SER A 232 -43.31 -22.97 -31.67
CA SER A 232 -43.41 -21.67 -32.32
C SER A 232 -42.55 -20.65 -31.58
N SER A 233 -41.45 -20.21 -32.19
CA SER A 233 -40.85 -18.93 -31.81
C SER A 233 -41.92 -17.87 -32.05
N ASN A 234 -42.47 -17.28 -30.98
CA ASN A 234 -43.40 -16.17 -31.13
C ASN A 234 -42.70 -15.10 -31.96
N LEU A 235 -43.35 -14.65 -33.03
CA LEU A 235 -42.86 -13.55 -33.88
C LEU A 235 -42.51 -12.32 -33.02
N VAL A 236 -43.23 -12.14 -31.91
CA VAL A 236 -42.98 -11.10 -30.90
C VAL A 236 -41.62 -11.28 -30.24
N ASP A 237 -41.26 -12.49 -29.81
CA ASP A 237 -39.94 -12.77 -29.20
C ASP A 237 -38.81 -12.57 -30.23
N SER A 238 -38.99 -12.99 -31.49
CA SER A 238 -37.98 -12.75 -32.53
C SER A 238 -37.84 -11.26 -32.87
N LEU A 239 -38.93 -10.49 -32.81
CA LEU A 239 -38.90 -9.04 -33.04
C LEU A 239 -38.26 -8.31 -31.86
N TYR A 240 -38.50 -8.74 -30.62
CA TYR A 240 -37.76 -8.26 -29.45
C TYR A 240 -36.28 -8.62 -29.53
N ASP A 241 -35.93 -9.84 -29.92
CA ASP A 241 -34.53 -10.24 -30.14
C ASP A 241 -33.86 -9.40 -31.24
N THR A 242 -34.60 -9.06 -32.30
CA THR A 242 -34.09 -8.19 -33.38
C THR A 242 -33.96 -6.73 -32.93
N MET A 243 -34.85 -6.26 -32.05
CA MET A 243 -34.83 -4.89 -31.52
C MET A 243 -33.80 -4.73 -30.38
N LEU A 244 -33.52 -5.80 -29.65
CA LEU A 244 -32.53 -5.89 -28.57
C LEU A 244 -31.17 -6.40 -29.05
N GLN A 245 -31.07 -6.84 -30.31
CA GLN A 245 -29.79 -6.95 -31.02
C GLN A 245 -29.19 -5.55 -31.06
N SER A 246 -28.37 -5.25 -30.07
CA SER A 246 -27.39 -4.17 -30.14
C SER A 246 -26.71 -4.32 -31.48
N GLU A 247 -26.86 -3.33 -32.36
CA GLU A 247 -26.01 -3.23 -33.55
C GLU A 247 -24.59 -3.45 -33.05
N SER A 248 -24.01 -4.61 -33.36
CA SER A 248 -22.61 -4.86 -33.09
C SER A 248 -21.86 -3.98 -34.08
N HIS A 249 -21.80 -2.69 -33.78
CA HIS A 249 -20.77 -1.83 -34.33
C HIS A 249 -19.47 -2.61 -34.12
N PRO A 250 -18.66 -2.82 -35.17
CA PRO A 250 -17.32 -3.36 -34.96
C PRO A 250 -16.69 -2.47 -33.90
N GLU A 251 -16.42 -3.02 -32.71
CA GLU A 251 -15.71 -2.32 -31.64
C GLU A 251 -14.43 -1.82 -32.30
N VAL A 252 -14.36 -0.52 -32.59
CA VAL A 252 -13.10 0.10 -32.98
C VAL A 252 -12.14 -0.25 -31.86
N PRO A 253 -11.00 -0.92 -32.13
CA PRO A 253 -10.07 -1.31 -31.09
C PRO A 253 -9.66 -0.06 -30.33
N GLU A 254 -10.22 0.12 -29.13
CA GLU A 254 -10.03 1.32 -28.33
C GLU A 254 -8.54 1.53 -28.08
N ASP A 255 -8.03 2.76 -28.28
CA ASP A 255 -6.61 3.02 -28.00
C ASP A 255 -6.35 2.85 -26.49
N MET A 256 -5.15 2.41 -26.13
CA MET A 256 -4.80 2.23 -24.73
C MET A 256 -4.99 3.49 -23.89
N ASP A 257 -4.73 4.66 -24.47
CA ASP A 257 -4.94 5.94 -23.78
C ASP A 257 -6.41 6.18 -23.47
N GLU A 258 -7.30 5.83 -24.39
CA GLU A 258 -8.76 5.97 -24.22
C GLU A 258 -9.24 5.05 -23.10
N GLU A 259 -8.79 3.79 -23.12
CA GLU A 259 -9.11 2.78 -22.10
C GLU A 259 -8.60 3.23 -20.72
N LEU A 260 -7.35 3.74 -20.64
CA LEU A 260 -6.77 4.28 -19.40
C LEU A 260 -7.55 5.48 -18.91
N ASN A 261 -7.87 6.45 -19.77
CA ASN A 261 -8.63 7.63 -19.36
C ASN A 261 -10.03 7.25 -18.87
N ARG A 262 -10.67 6.20 -19.42
CA ARG A 262 -11.94 5.68 -18.90
C ARG A 262 -11.76 5.08 -17.51
N TYR A 263 -10.74 4.23 -17.33
CA TYR A 263 -10.41 3.62 -16.04
C TYR A 263 -10.11 4.68 -14.95
N LEU A 264 -9.37 5.73 -15.29
CA LEU A 264 -9.03 6.81 -14.36
C LEU A 264 -10.28 7.58 -13.88
N ARG A 265 -11.32 7.68 -14.71
CA ARG A 265 -12.61 8.32 -14.35
C ARG A 265 -13.51 7.48 -13.47
N GLU A 266 -13.31 6.16 -13.41
CA GLU A 266 -14.10 5.30 -12.52
C GLU A 266 -13.89 5.72 -11.05
N PRO A 267 -14.86 5.45 -10.16
CA PRO A 267 -14.64 5.62 -8.73
C PRO A 267 -13.46 4.77 -8.25
N VAL A 268 -12.76 5.24 -7.21
CA VAL A 268 -11.77 4.42 -6.52
C VAL A 268 -12.46 3.41 -5.62
N ILE A 269 -11.84 2.24 -5.44
CA ILE A 269 -12.30 1.27 -4.45
C ILE A 269 -11.74 1.59 -3.06
N ASN A 270 -12.30 0.95 -2.03
CA ASN A 270 -11.86 1.16 -0.67
C ASN A 270 -10.38 0.75 -0.49
N ARG A 271 -9.58 1.62 0.13
CA ARG A 271 -8.14 1.38 0.34
C ARG A 271 -7.85 0.12 1.17
N ARG A 272 -8.59 -0.08 2.26
CA ARG A 272 -8.33 -1.12 3.27
C ARG A 272 -8.97 -2.46 2.90
N ASN A 273 -10.19 -2.41 2.36
CA ASN A 273 -11.01 -3.61 2.16
C ASN A 273 -11.16 -3.99 0.69
N GLY A 274 -10.75 -3.11 -0.24
CA GLY A 274 -10.81 -3.37 -1.67
C GLY A 274 -9.62 -4.19 -2.15
N ASN A 275 -9.89 -5.21 -2.96
CA ASN A 275 -8.87 -6.05 -3.58
C ASN A 275 -8.65 -5.63 -5.06
N PRO A 276 -7.47 -5.07 -5.42
CA PRO A 276 -7.16 -4.69 -6.79
C PRO A 276 -7.27 -5.83 -7.82
N LEU A 277 -6.78 -7.03 -7.48
CA LEU A 277 -6.76 -8.17 -8.39
C LEU A 277 -8.18 -8.68 -8.68
N GLU A 278 -9.02 -8.70 -7.65
CA GLU A 278 -10.43 -9.04 -7.80
C GLU A 278 -11.16 -8.00 -8.66
N TRP A 279 -10.90 -6.71 -8.42
CA TRP A 279 -11.48 -5.63 -9.23
C TRP A 279 -11.10 -5.77 -10.70
N TRP A 280 -9.82 -6.04 -11.00
CA TRP A 280 -9.37 -6.27 -12.37
C TRP A 280 -9.95 -7.55 -12.98
N SER A 281 -10.21 -8.59 -12.17
CA SER A 281 -10.88 -9.80 -12.65
C SER A 281 -12.34 -9.55 -13.01
N GLN A 282 -13.06 -8.76 -12.23
CA GLN A 282 -14.46 -8.42 -12.50
C GLN A 282 -14.61 -7.45 -13.68
N ASN A 283 -13.60 -6.59 -13.91
CA ASN A 283 -13.64 -5.56 -14.94
C ASN A 283 -12.80 -5.88 -16.20
N SER A 284 -12.28 -7.11 -16.34
CA SER A 284 -11.42 -7.48 -17.48
C SER A 284 -12.13 -7.40 -18.84
N GLY A 285 -13.45 -7.58 -18.87
CA GLY A 285 -14.25 -7.38 -20.09
C GLY A 285 -14.36 -5.91 -20.50
N ARG A 286 -14.36 -4.98 -19.53
CA ARG A 286 -14.45 -3.52 -19.75
C ARG A 286 -13.11 -2.89 -20.08
N PHE A 287 -12.04 -3.46 -19.53
CA PHE A 287 -10.67 -2.99 -19.67
C PHE A 287 -9.77 -4.13 -20.15
N LYS A 288 -9.92 -4.49 -21.44
CA LYS A 288 -9.26 -5.65 -22.04
C LYS A 288 -7.73 -5.49 -22.04
N LYS A 289 -7.18 -4.33 -22.40
CA LYS A 289 -5.73 -4.13 -22.49
C LYS A 289 -5.11 -3.90 -21.11
N LEU A 290 -5.75 -3.09 -20.27
CA LEU A 290 -5.22 -2.77 -18.95
C LEU A 290 -5.28 -3.96 -17.99
N SER A 291 -6.32 -4.78 -18.05
CA SER A 291 -6.41 -5.96 -17.19
C SER A 291 -5.31 -7.00 -17.48
N LEU A 292 -4.77 -7.04 -18.71
CA LEU A 292 -3.59 -7.85 -19.04
C LEU A 292 -2.30 -7.31 -18.42
N GLN A 293 -2.20 -5.99 -18.23
CA GLN A 293 -1.06 -5.35 -17.56
C GLN A 293 -1.16 -5.49 -16.04
N ALA A 294 -2.37 -5.47 -15.50
CA ALA A 294 -2.64 -5.54 -14.06
C ALA A 294 -2.89 -6.95 -13.52
N ARG A 295 -2.74 -8.01 -14.34
CA ARG A 295 -2.89 -9.42 -13.95
C ARG A 295 -1.72 -10.28 -14.46
N GLY A 296 -1.59 -11.50 -13.93
CA GLY A 296 -0.59 -12.49 -14.35
C GLY A 296 0.85 -12.10 -13.99
N GLU A 297 1.83 -12.55 -14.77
CA GLU A 297 3.26 -12.28 -14.52
C GLU A 297 3.58 -10.78 -14.45
N ASN A 298 2.83 -9.93 -15.15
CA ASN A 298 3.01 -8.48 -15.10
C ASN A 298 2.51 -7.90 -13.77
N ALA A 299 1.41 -8.42 -13.23
CA ALA A 299 0.99 -8.07 -11.88
C ALA A 299 1.99 -8.52 -10.83
N GLU A 300 2.59 -9.70 -10.98
CA GLU A 300 3.65 -10.16 -10.06
C GLU A 300 4.90 -9.27 -10.13
N LYS A 301 5.28 -8.80 -11.33
CA LYS A 301 6.35 -7.80 -11.54
C LYS A 301 6.01 -6.40 -10.99
N LEU A 302 4.73 -6.04 -10.92
CA LEU A 302 4.25 -4.78 -10.33
C LEU A 302 4.01 -4.90 -8.81
N CYS A 303 3.63 -6.09 -8.33
CA CYS A 303 3.52 -6.47 -6.91
C CYS A 303 4.86 -6.92 -6.32
N PHE A 304 5.96 -6.78 -7.09
CA PHE A 304 7.34 -7.19 -6.82
C PHE A 304 8.00 -6.44 -5.65
N LEU A 305 7.25 -6.09 -4.60
CA LEU A 305 7.82 -5.67 -3.34
C LEU A 305 8.26 -6.85 -2.47
N GLN A 306 7.65 -8.04 -2.63
CA GLN A 306 7.98 -9.18 -1.77
C GLN A 306 9.44 -9.65 -1.92
N TYR A 307 10.08 -9.42 -3.08
CA TYR A 307 11.47 -9.83 -3.35
C TYR A 307 12.49 -8.68 -3.46
N ASN A 308 12.06 -7.42 -3.69
CA ASN A 308 12.97 -6.30 -3.95
C ASN A 308 13.10 -5.25 -2.83
N LEU A 309 12.61 -5.53 -1.61
CA LEU A 309 13.05 -4.76 -0.43
C LEU A 309 14.59 -4.74 -0.29
N LEU A 310 15.29 -5.74 -0.88
CA LEU A 310 16.75 -5.80 -0.99
C LEU A 310 17.37 -4.84 -2.04
N LEU A 311 16.62 -4.40 -3.06
CA LEU A 311 17.10 -3.45 -4.09
C LEU A 311 16.87 -1.99 -3.72
N LEU A 312 15.99 -1.72 -2.76
CA LEU A 312 16.01 -0.46 -2.03
C LEU A 312 17.21 -0.52 -1.08
N ASN A 313 18.40 -0.28 -1.63
CA ASN A 313 19.64 -0.19 -0.87
C ASN A 313 19.54 1.02 0.08
N TRP A 314 18.90 0.83 1.23
CA TRP A 314 18.82 1.77 2.34
C TRP A 314 20.16 1.83 3.06
N GLN A 315 21.23 2.14 2.33
CA GLN A 315 22.47 2.57 2.99
C GLN A 315 22.16 3.91 3.68
N TYR A 316 22.02 3.80 5.01
CA TYR A 316 21.94 4.91 5.94
C TYR A 316 23.17 5.80 5.87
#